data_AF-A0A4R6UTH7-F1
#
_entry.id   AF-A0A4R6UTH7-F1
#
_cell.length_a   1.000
_cell.length_b   1.000
_cell.length_c   1.000
_cell.angle_alpha   90.00
_cell.angle_beta   90.00
_cell.angle_gamma   90.00
#
_symmetry.space_group_name_H-M   'P 1'
#
loop_
_entity.id
_entity.type
_entity.pdbx_description
1 polymer ?
#
loop_
_entity_poly.entity_id
_entity_poly.type
_entity_poly.pdbx_seq_one_letter_code
_entity_poly.pdbx_strand_id
1 'polypeptide(L)'
;MSTTTDGRVARLFGLTGDRWMRHANPWSVWTRFAVLPLLALAAWSRVWIGWWAVLAAALVLVFMVVNPLLFPPPRSTRHWASKAVFGERITSEKTQVPPQFARSRVPVVASSLQLVALAALVVGLVRLDLLLALTGLLFCQCAKAWFLDRAVLLFEDMKTRDPHYASWEY
;
A
#
# COMPACT_ATOMS: atom_id res chain seq x y z
N MET A 1 -6.55 16.56 -18.97
CA MET A 1 -7.70 15.69 -19.29
C MET A 1 -7.25 14.25 -19.16
N SER A 2 -7.48 13.62 -18.01
CA SER A 2 -7.20 12.19 -17.81
C SER A 2 -8.45 11.36 -18.10
N THR A 3 -8.24 10.21 -18.71
CA THR A 3 -9.21 9.24 -19.22
C THR A 3 -10.27 8.82 -18.19
N THR A 4 -11.52 8.74 -18.64
CA THR A 4 -12.77 8.57 -17.88
C THR A 4 -12.86 7.29 -17.03
N THR A 5 -12.02 6.29 -17.28
CA THR A 5 -11.99 5.02 -16.55
C THR A 5 -11.28 5.14 -15.20
N ASP A 6 -10.13 5.82 -15.16
CA ASP A 6 -9.35 6.04 -13.94
C ASP A 6 -10.14 6.86 -12.91
N GLY A 7 -10.90 7.84 -13.40
CA GLY A 7 -11.77 8.67 -12.57
C GLY A 7 -12.91 7.87 -11.90
N ARG A 8 -13.46 6.84 -12.56
CA ARG A 8 -14.53 6.00 -11.98
C ARG A 8 -14.00 5.06 -10.90
N VAL A 9 -12.84 4.45 -11.14
CA VAL A 9 -12.16 3.58 -10.15
C VAL A 9 -11.74 4.40 -8.94
N ALA A 10 -11.13 5.58 -9.16
CA ALA A 10 -10.79 6.51 -8.08
C ALA A 10 -12.03 6.94 -7.28
N ARG A 11 -13.17 7.20 -7.93
CA ARG A 11 -14.43 7.56 -7.26
C ARG A 11 -15.01 6.39 -6.45
N LEU A 12 -14.90 5.16 -6.95
CA LEU A 12 -15.33 3.94 -6.27
C LEU A 12 -14.56 3.71 -4.96
N PHE A 13 -13.26 4.01 -4.96
CA PHE A 13 -12.39 3.98 -3.77
C PHE A 13 -12.42 5.28 -2.96
N GLY A 14 -13.29 6.23 -3.32
CA GLY A 14 -13.40 7.52 -2.64
C GLY A 14 -12.17 8.42 -2.76
N LEU A 15 -11.25 8.17 -3.69
CA LEU A 15 -10.02 8.94 -3.90
C LEU A 15 -10.29 10.27 -4.66
N THR A 16 -11.20 11.10 -4.16
CA THR A 16 -11.52 12.42 -4.71
C THR A 16 -11.53 13.47 -3.60
N GLY A 17 -10.80 14.58 -3.82
CA GLY A 17 -10.73 15.71 -2.87
C GLY A 17 -10.22 15.32 -1.47
N ASP A 18 -10.93 15.78 -0.44
CA ASP A 18 -10.56 15.63 0.98
C ASP A 18 -10.46 14.18 1.47
N ARG A 19 -11.05 13.21 0.77
CA ARG A 19 -10.97 11.79 1.13
C ARG A 19 -9.56 11.23 1.01
N TRP A 20 -8.68 11.88 0.24
CA TRP A 20 -7.28 11.51 0.17
C TRP A 20 -6.61 11.60 1.56
N MET A 21 -6.97 12.58 2.38
CA MET A 21 -6.44 12.72 3.75
C MET A 21 -6.72 11.49 4.62
N ARG A 22 -7.86 10.80 4.43
CA ARG A 22 -8.16 9.56 5.14
C ARG A 22 -7.20 8.43 4.75
N HIS A 23 -6.76 8.42 3.50
CA HIS A 23 -5.77 7.46 3.00
C HIS A 23 -4.39 7.68 3.64
N ALA A 24 -4.06 8.93 3.96
CA ALA A 24 -2.86 9.32 4.68
C ALA A 24 -2.92 9.02 6.19
N ASN A 25 -4.06 8.56 6.71
CA ASN A 25 -4.18 8.21 8.12
C ASN A 25 -3.25 7.02 8.44
N PRO A 26 -2.32 7.13 9.41
CA PRO A 26 -1.40 6.06 9.76
C PRO A 26 -2.11 4.74 10.10
N TRP A 27 -3.25 4.78 10.78
CA TRP A 27 -4.04 3.59 11.08
C TRP A 27 -4.60 2.93 9.83
N SER A 28 -5.08 3.72 8.86
CA SER A 28 -5.51 3.18 7.56
C SER A 28 -4.34 2.49 6.85
N VAL A 29 -3.15 3.09 6.86
CA VAL A 29 -1.97 2.50 6.22
C VAL A 29 -1.58 1.18 6.89
N TRP A 30 -1.38 1.17 8.21
CA TRP A 30 -0.93 -0.03 8.93
C TRP A 30 -1.93 -1.17 8.89
N THR A 31 -3.22 -0.88 8.95
CA THR A 31 -4.25 -1.91 8.83
C THR A 31 -4.36 -2.46 7.40
N ARG A 32 -4.03 -1.68 6.36
CA ARG A 32 -3.85 -2.21 5.00
C ARG A 32 -2.60 -3.09 4.87
N PHE A 33 -1.52 -2.76 5.57
CA PHE A 33 -0.35 -3.66 5.66
C PHE A 33 -0.69 -5.02 6.28
N ALA A 34 -1.68 -5.08 7.16
CA ALA A 34 -2.15 -6.33 7.77
C ALA A 34 -3.00 -7.21 6.82
N VAL A 35 -3.49 -6.67 5.70
CA VAL A 35 -4.35 -7.41 4.75
C VAL A 35 -3.62 -8.64 4.19
N LEU A 36 -2.37 -8.50 3.75
CA LEU A 36 -1.63 -9.65 3.19
C LEU A 36 -1.36 -10.75 4.23
N PRO A 37 -0.87 -10.45 5.45
CA PRO A 37 -0.80 -11.44 6.54
C PRO A 37 -2.15 -12.11 6.86
N LEU A 38 -3.24 -11.34 6.88
CA LEU A 38 -4.58 -11.90 7.14
C LEU A 38 -5.07 -12.80 6.01
N LEU A 39 -4.78 -12.46 4.75
CA LEU A 39 -5.06 -13.32 3.59
C LEU A 39 -4.22 -14.60 3.64
N ALA A 40 -2.94 -14.51 4.01
CA ALA A 40 -2.09 -15.68 4.19
C ALA A 40 -2.63 -16.59 5.31
N LEU A 41 -3.07 -16.01 6.43
CA LEU A 41 -3.69 -16.76 7.52
C LEU A 41 -5.00 -17.42 7.09
N ALA A 42 -5.87 -16.70 6.38
CA ALA A 42 -7.11 -17.25 5.83
C ALA A 42 -6.81 -18.43 4.89
N ALA A 43 -5.86 -18.27 3.96
CA ALA A 43 -5.45 -19.33 3.05
C ALA A 43 -4.83 -20.54 3.78
N TRP A 44 -4.02 -20.32 4.82
CA TRP A 44 -3.47 -21.39 5.65
C TRP A 44 -4.58 -22.12 6.41
N SER A 45 -5.56 -21.38 6.93
CA SER A 45 -6.65 -21.91 7.75
C SER A 45 -7.54 -22.93 7.05
N ARG A 46 -7.43 -23.07 5.72
CA ARG A 46 -8.15 -24.08 4.94
C ARG A 46 -7.98 -25.51 5.47
N VAL A 47 -6.87 -25.81 6.15
CA VAL A 47 -6.63 -27.13 6.76
C VAL A 47 -7.43 -27.36 8.05
N TRP A 48 -7.89 -26.29 8.70
CA TRP A 48 -8.68 -26.35 9.94
C TRP A 48 -10.17 -26.11 9.68
N ILE A 49 -10.50 -25.17 8.80
CA ILE A 49 -11.89 -24.72 8.57
C ILE A 49 -12.42 -25.02 7.16
N GLY A 50 -11.65 -25.70 6.31
CA GLY A 50 -12.07 -26.09 4.97
C GLY A 50 -12.49 -24.89 4.11
N TRP A 51 -13.67 -24.99 3.47
CA TRP A 51 -14.21 -23.94 2.59
C TRP A 51 -14.52 -22.61 3.30
N TRP A 52 -14.66 -22.59 4.63
CA TRP A 52 -14.82 -21.35 5.38
C TRP A 52 -13.62 -20.41 5.26
N ALA A 53 -12.44 -20.93 4.88
CA ALA A 53 -11.27 -20.13 4.54
C ALA A 53 -11.54 -19.12 3.40
N VAL A 54 -12.41 -19.48 2.45
CA VAL A 54 -12.82 -18.59 1.36
C VAL A 54 -13.63 -17.42 1.89
N LEU A 55 -14.55 -17.69 2.83
CA LEU A 55 -15.31 -16.63 3.50
C LEU A 55 -14.39 -15.71 4.31
N ALA A 56 -13.44 -16.28 5.06
CA ALA A 56 -12.44 -15.50 5.79
C ALA A 56 -11.62 -14.59 4.86
N ALA A 57 -11.15 -15.12 3.72
CA ALA A 57 -10.45 -14.33 2.71
C ALA A 57 -11.34 -13.24 2.12
N ALA A 58 -12.60 -13.53 1.82
CA ALA A 58 -13.57 -12.55 1.30
C ALA A 58 -13.79 -11.41 2.30
N LEU A 59 -13.93 -11.70 3.61
CA LEU A 59 -14.06 -10.68 4.64
C LEU A 59 -12.82 -9.76 4.71
N VAL A 60 -11.62 -10.32 4.57
CA VAL A 60 -10.37 -9.54 4.53
C VAL A 60 -10.31 -8.65 3.28
N LEU A 61 -10.76 -9.14 2.12
CA LEU A 61 -10.84 -8.32 0.89
C LEU A 61 -11.88 -7.20 1.03
N VAL A 62 -13.05 -7.47 1.62
CA VAL A 62 -14.05 -6.44 1.92
C VAL A 62 -13.44 -5.38 2.84
N PHE A 63 -12.75 -5.81 3.91
CA PHE A 63 -12.03 -4.91 4.81
C PHE A 63 -11.06 -4.01 4.06
N MET A 64 -10.25 -4.56 3.15
CA MET A 64 -9.30 -3.78 2.34
C MET A 64 -10.00 -2.67 1.54
N VAL A 65 -11.16 -2.95 0.95
CA VAL A 65 -11.93 -1.98 0.16
C VAL A 65 -12.54 -0.89 1.04
N VAL A 66 -13.12 -1.27 2.19
CA VAL A 66 -13.77 -0.28 3.08
C VAL A 66 -12.79 0.48 3.96
N ASN A 67 -11.56 0.00 4.12
CA ASN A 67 -10.55 0.55 5.01
C ASN A 67 -10.40 2.09 4.94
N PRO A 68 -10.28 2.73 3.76
CA PRO A 68 -10.13 4.19 3.67
C PRO A 68 -11.35 4.98 4.18
N LEU A 69 -12.51 4.32 4.29
CA LEU A 69 -13.75 4.92 4.79
C LEU A 69 -13.86 4.83 6.32
N LEU A 70 -13.20 3.85 6.94
CA LEU A 70 -13.28 3.55 8.38
C LEU A 70 -12.52 4.56 9.24
N PHE A 71 -11.53 5.26 8.67
CA PHE A 71 -10.67 6.17 9.43
C PHE A 71 -10.94 7.63 9.08
N PRO A 72 -10.99 8.55 10.08
CA PRO A 72 -11.07 9.97 9.83
C PRO A 72 -9.74 10.50 9.25
N PRO A 73 -9.69 11.75 8.76
CA PRO A 73 -8.43 12.42 8.47
C PRO A 73 -7.46 12.37 9.67
N PRO A 74 -6.14 12.24 9.45
CA PRO A 74 -5.16 12.20 10.53
C PRO A 74 -5.12 13.51 11.30
N ARG A 75 -4.81 13.44 12.60
CA ARG A 75 -4.56 14.64 13.42
C ARG A 75 -3.19 15.28 13.15
N SER A 76 -2.25 14.49 12.64
CA SER A 76 -0.93 14.94 12.18
C SER A 76 -0.43 14.03 11.07
N THR A 77 0.26 14.62 10.10
CA THR A 77 0.80 13.94 8.92
C THR A 77 2.33 13.81 8.96
N ARG A 78 2.95 14.09 10.11
CA ARG A 78 4.40 13.92 10.35
C ARG A 78 4.87 12.47 10.42
N HIS A 79 3.93 11.52 10.36
CA HIS A 79 4.20 10.09 10.43
C HIS A 79 4.77 9.55 9.11
N TRP A 80 5.69 8.57 9.20
CA TRP A 80 6.25 7.88 8.02
C TRP A 80 5.15 7.38 7.07
N ALA A 81 4.10 6.77 7.63
CA ALA A 81 2.97 6.26 6.87
C ALA A 81 2.28 7.36 6.04
N SER A 82 1.97 8.50 6.63
CA SER A 82 1.32 9.62 5.94
C SER A 82 2.18 10.16 4.80
N LYS A 83 3.47 10.36 5.07
CA LYS A 83 4.47 10.83 4.08
C LYS A 83 4.62 9.87 2.91
N ALA A 84 4.60 8.57 3.18
CA ALA A 84 4.71 7.54 2.16
C ALA A 84 3.58 7.65 1.16
N VAL A 85 2.34 7.79 1.66
CA VAL A 85 1.20 7.97 0.78
C VAL A 85 1.38 9.27 -0.04
N PHE A 86 1.82 10.38 0.58
CA PHE A 86 1.96 11.65 -0.15
C PHE A 86 2.96 11.55 -1.31
N GLY A 87 4.05 10.83 -1.13
CA GLY A 87 4.97 10.53 -2.23
C GLY A 87 4.33 9.72 -3.36
N GLU A 88 3.50 8.73 -3.02
CA GLU A 88 2.72 7.98 -4.02
C GLU A 88 1.75 8.91 -4.78
N ARG A 89 1.16 9.90 -4.09
CA ARG A 89 0.30 10.92 -4.70
C ARG A 89 1.03 11.75 -5.73
N ILE A 90 2.19 12.31 -5.36
CA ILE A 90 3.01 13.18 -6.22
C ILE A 90 3.36 12.45 -7.52
N THR A 91 3.74 11.17 -7.41
CA THR A 91 4.08 10.35 -8.57
C THR A 91 2.85 10.09 -9.45
N SER A 92 1.69 9.85 -8.82
CA SER A 92 0.42 9.53 -9.50
C SER A 92 -0.20 10.75 -10.21
N GLU A 93 -0.01 11.95 -9.66
CA GLU A 93 -0.45 13.23 -10.26
C GLU A 93 0.44 13.66 -11.45
N LYS A 94 1.50 12.88 -11.76
CA LYS A 94 2.47 13.12 -12.85
C LYS A 94 3.09 14.53 -12.80
N THR A 95 3.29 15.04 -11.59
CA THR A 95 3.99 16.31 -11.39
C THR A 95 5.46 16.19 -11.84
N GLN A 96 6.17 17.31 -11.96
CA GLN A 96 7.62 17.32 -12.25
C GLN A 96 8.40 16.67 -11.08
N VAL A 97 8.47 15.35 -11.10
CA VAL A 97 9.26 14.54 -10.16
C VAL A 97 10.75 14.82 -10.40
N PRO A 98 11.54 15.09 -9.37
CA PRO A 98 12.95 15.40 -9.52
C PRO A 98 13.70 14.28 -10.25
N PRO A 99 14.72 14.59 -11.09
CA PRO A 99 15.39 13.59 -11.92
C PRO A 99 16.01 12.42 -11.17
N GLN A 100 16.40 12.60 -9.89
CA GLN A 100 16.94 11.56 -9.03
C GLN A 100 15.91 10.50 -8.64
N PHE A 101 14.62 10.87 -8.54
CA PHE A 101 13.53 9.94 -8.27
C PHE A 101 12.94 9.39 -9.57
N ALA A 102 12.78 10.24 -10.60
CA ALA A 102 12.24 9.83 -11.90
C ALA A 102 13.08 8.77 -12.61
N ARG A 103 14.41 8.81 -12.45
CA ARG A 103 15.34 7.82 -13.04
C ARG A 103 15.70 6.67 -12.10
N SER A 104 15.17 6.67 -10.88
CA SER A 104 15.47 5.63 -9.89
C SER A 104 14.91 4.28 -10.32
N ARG A 105 15.75 3.24 -10.24
CA ARG A 105 15.32 1.85 -10.48
C ARG A 105 14.72 1.19 -9.24
N VAL A 106 14.83 1.83 -8.07
CA VAL A 106 14.40 1.22 -6.80
C VAL A 106 12.93 0.82 -6.81
N PRO A 107 11.96 1.64 -7.25
CA PRO A 107 10.55 1.25 -7.28
C PRO A 107 10.28 0.02 -8.13
N VAL A 108 10.99 -0.10 -9.26
CA VAL A 108 10.89 -1.26 -10.18
C VAL A 108 11.48 -2.50 -9.51
N VAL A 109 12.68 -2.40 -8.93
CA VAL A 109 13.32 -3.53 -8.24
C VAL A 109 12.48 -3.99 -7.05
N ALA A 110 11.98 -3.07 -6.24
CA ALA A 110 11.10 -3.40 -5.11
C ALA A 110 9.83 -4.12 -5.57
N SER A 111 9.19 -3.64 -6.65
CA SER A 111 8.00 -4.29 -7.20
C SER A 111 8.29 -5.69 -7.75
N SER A 112 9.44 -5.88 -8.42
CA SER A 112 9.87 -7.18 -8.91
C SER A 112 10.16 -8.16 -7.76
N LEU A 113 10.85 -7.70 -6.71
CA LEU A 113 11.08 -8.50 -5.50
C LEU A 113 9.76 -8.86 -4.83
N GLN A 114 8.82 -7.92 -4.76
CA GLN A 114 7.50 -8.15 -4.20
C GLN A 114 6.74 -9.23 -4.98
N LEU A 115 6.81 -9.22 -6.32
CA LEU A 115 6.18 -10.24 -7.17
C LEU A 115 6.78 -11.64 -6.94
N VAL A 116 8.11 -11.74 -6.89
CA VAL A 116 8.79 -13.01 -6.61
C VAL A 116 8.46 -13.52 -5.20
N ALA A 117 8.46 -12.64 -4.21
CA ALA A 117 8.12 -12.97 -2.83
C ALA A 117 6.65 -13.40 -2.70
N LEU A 118 5.74 -12.77 -3.44
CA LEU A 118 4.33 -13.18 -3.50
C LEU A 118 4.18 -14.57 -4.13
N ALA A 119 4.92 -14.88 -5.20
CA ALA A 119 4.92 -16.22 -5.78
C ALA A 119 5.43 -17.27 -4.79
N ALA A 120 6.51 -16.98 -4.06
CA ALA A 120 7.01 -17.84 -2.99
C ALA A 120 5.96 -18.03 -1.88
N LEU A 121 5.29 -16.97 -1.44
CA LEU A 121 4.20 -17.03 -0.46
C LEU A 121 3.07 -17.95 -0.95
N VAL A 122 2.63 -17.80 -2.20
CA VAL A 122 1.56 -18.63 -2.78
C VAL A 122 1.98 -20.10 -2.84
N VAL A 123 3.20 -20.41 -3.29
CA VAL A 123 3.72 -21.78 -3.33
C VAL A 123 3.80 -22.37 -1.91
N GLY A 124 4.33 -21.60 -0.95
CA GLY A 124 4.40 -22.01 0.46
C GLY A 124 3.02 -22.28 1.04
N LEU A 125 2.05 -21.40 0.77
CA LEU A 125 0.67 -21.59 1.19
C LEU A 125 0.07 -22.85 0.57
N VAL A 126 0.19 -23.07 -0.74
CA VAL A 126 -0.36 -24.24 -1.45
C VAL A 126 0.23 -25.55 -0.92
N ARG A 127 1.55 -25.59 -0.71
CA ARG A 127 2.25 -26.78 -0.21
C ARG A 127 2.21 -26.94 1.31
N LEU A 128 1.64 -25.98 2.04
CA LEU A 128 1.70 -25.91 3.50
C LEU A 128 3.15 -25.95 4.03
N ASP A 129 4.06 -25.33 3.28
CA ASP A 129 5.44 -25.11 3.68
C ASP A 129 5.52 -23.79 4.45
N LEU A 130 5.66 -23.91 5.77
CA LEU A 130 5.63 -22.77 6.68
C LEU A 130 6.82 -21.82 6.42
N LEU A 131 8.01 -22.38 6.17
CA LEU A 131 9.21 -21.57 5.99
C LEU A 131 9.11 -20.76 4.69
N LEU A 132 8.66 -21.40 3.61
CA LEU A 132 8.48 -20.72 2.33
C LEU A 132 7.36 -19.67 2.39
N ALA A 133 6.24 -19.97 3.06
CA ALA A 133 5.14 -19.03 3.25
C ALA A 133 5.59 -17.81 4.08
N LEU A 134 6.25 -18.02 5.23
CA LEU A 134 6.74 -16.93 6.07
C LEU A 134 7.80 -16.10 5.36
N THR A 135 8.73 -16.74 4.65
CA THR A 135 9.75 -16.04 3.86
C THR A 135 9.10 -15.18 2.78
N GLY A 136 8.19 -15.76 1.99
CA GLY A 136 7.46 -15.01 0.96
C GLY A 136 6.67 -13.82 1.55
N LEU A 137 5.99 -14.03 2.68
CA LEU A 137 5.26 -12.96 3.37
C LEU A 137 6.20 -11.83 3.83
N LEU A 138 7.28 -12.17 4.54
CA LEU A 138 8.22 -11.19 5.07
C LEU A 138 8.90 -10.40 3.95
N PHE A 139 9.39 -11.06 2.91
CA PHE A 139 10.01 -10.37 1.77
C PHE A 139 9.02 -9.49 1.01
N CYS A 140 7.75 -9.91 0.87
CA CYS A 140 6.71 -9.10 0.25
C CYS A 140 6.47 -7.81 1.05
N GLN A 141 6.38 -7.92 2.39
CA GLN A 141 6.20 -6.77 3.29
C GLN A 141 7.42 -5.83 3.28
N CYS A 142 8.64 -6.38 3.33
CA CYS A 142 9.88 -5.62 3.25
C CYS A 142 10.02 -4.88 1.92
N ALA A 143 9.71 -5.55 0.80
CA ALA A 143 9.74 -4.92 -0.51
C ALA A 143 8.73 -3.77 -0.62
N LYS A 144 7.51 -3.95 -0.11
CA LYS A 144 6.51 -2.87 -0.07
C LYS A 144 6.95 -1.71 0.84
N ALA A 145 7.52 -2.01 2.01
CA ALA A 145 8.05 -0.97 2.91
C ALA A 145 9.20 -0.19 2.26
N TRP A 146 10.11 -0.87 1.55
CA TRP A 146 11.22 -0.23 0.84
C TRP A 146 10.73 0.68 -0.31
N PHE A 147 9.71 0.24 -1.06
CA PHE A 147 9.04 1.08 -2.05
C PHE A 147 8.46 2.34 -1.40
N LEU A 148 7.73 2.20 -0.30
CA LEU A 148 7.12 3.32 0.42
C LEU A 148 8.16 4.28 1.00
N ASP A 149 9.29 3.76 1.45
CA ASP A 149 10.40 4.59 1.92
C ASP A 149 10.94 5.53 0.81
N ARG A 150 11.00 5.06 -0.44
CA ARG A 150 11.34 5.95 -1.57
C ARG A 150 10.28 7.02 -1.81
N ALA A 151 9.00 6.70 -1.58
CA ALA A 151 7.92 7.67 -1.66
C ALA A 151 8.03 8.73 -0.53
N VAL A 152 8.41 8.33 0.69
CA VAL A 152 8.69 9.27 1.79
C VAL A 152 9.81 10.24 1.41
N LEU A 153 10.92 9.73 0.88
CA LEU A 153 12.03 10.59 0.46
C LEU A 153 11.63 11.56 -0.65
N LEU A 154 10.81 11.12 -1.60
CA LEU A 154 10.26 12.00 -2.62
C LEU A 154 9.42 13.12 -1.99
N PHE A 155 8.54 12.80 -1.05
CA PHE A 155 7.72 13.80 -0.37
C PHE A 155 8.56 14.80 0.43
N GLU A 156 9.53 14.33 1.21
CA GLU A 156 10.45 15.18 1.98
C GLU A 156 11.20 16.16 1.09
N ASP A 157 11.70 15.68 -0.04
CA ASP A 157 12.43 16.48 -1.01
C ASP A 157 11.51 17.51 -1.70
N MET A 158 10.29 17.11 -2.08
CA MET A 158 9.31 18.00 -2.70
C MET A 158 8.79 19.09 -1.75
N LYS A 159 8.63 18.78 -0.46
CA LYS A 159 8.29 19.76 0.59
C LYS A 159 9.29 20.91 0.66
N THR A 160 10.58 20.65 0.44
CA THR A 160 11.60 21.71 0.47
C THR A 160 11.60 22.61 -0.77
N ARG A 161 10.97 22.16 -1.87
CA ARG A 161 10.97 22.88 -3.16
C ARG A 161 9.71 23.67 -3.44
N ASP A 162 8.57 23.26 -2.89
CA ASP A 162 7.28 23.87 -3.18
C ASP A 162 6.45 24.01 -1.89
N PRO A 163 6.06 25.24 -1.50
CA PRO A 163 5.19 25.49 -0.35
C PRO A 163 3.86 24.72 -0.39
N HIS A 164 3.37 24.37 -1.59
CA HIS A 164 2.18 23.55 -1.74
C HIS A 164 2.34 22.18 -1.06
N TYR A 165 3.45 21.47 -1.32
CA TYR A 165 3.69 20.17 -0.67
C TYR A 165 4.05 20.32 0.80
N ALA A 166 4.68 21.43 1.19
CA ALA A 166 4.94 21.72 2.60
C ALA A 166 3.67 21.85 3.43
N SER A 167 2.60 22.41 2.85
CA SER A 167 1.30 22.54 3.52
C SER A 167 0.62 21.19 3.83
N TRP A 168 1.07 20.08 3.22
CA TRP A 168 0.51 18.75 3.48
C TRP A 168 1.03 18.14 4.80
N GLU A 169 2.16 18.63 5.33
CA GLU A 169 2.70 18.23 6.63
C GLU A 169 2.22 19.18 7.74
N TYR A 170 1.44 18.65 8.69
CA TYR A 170 1.00 19.36 9.90
C TYR A 170 1.24 18.52 11.16
#